data_AF-A0A7X5TPM1-F1
#
_entry.id   AF-A0A7X5TPM1-F1
#
_cell.length_a   1.000
_cell.length_b   1.000
_cell.length_c   1.000
_cell.angle_alpha   90.00
_cell.angle_beta   90.00
_cell.angle_gamma   90.00
#
_symmetry.space_group_name_H-M   'P 1'
#
loop_
_entity.id
_entity.type
_entity.pdbx_description
1 polymer ?
#
loop_
_entity_poly.entity_id
_entity_poly.type
_entity_poly.pdbx_seq_one_letter_code
_entity_poly.pdbx_strand_id
1 'polypeptide(L)'
;MGKVIEFLARAGSDAALRHASADVVRIALLDAGVDDVELGRALSGSDGDALRALLGRGGYCCSQMPDDPQREEDYPGDEDDENGDGEPDGNISRMPPEDPSR
;
A
#
# COMPACT_ATOMS: atom_id res chain seq x y z
N MET A 1 -16.24 17.68 1.70
CA MET A 1 -15.64 16.53 2.41
C MET A 1 -16.61 15.46 2.87
N GLY A 2 -17.80 15.76 3.40
CA GLY A 2 -18.77 14.71 3.82
C GLY A 2 -19.06 13.67 2.74
N LYS A 3 -19.38 14.11 1.52
CA LYS A 3 -19.64 13.24 0.36
C LYS A 3 -18.50 12.28 0.01
N VAL A 4 -17.25 12.71 0.18
CA VAL A 4 -16.06 11.90 -0.12
C VAL A 4 -15.89 10.79 0.93
N ILE A 5 -16.10 11.13 2.19
CA ILE A 5 -16.04 10.16 3.30
C ILE A 5 -17.16 9.12 3.14
N GLU A 6 -18.38 9.58 2.82
CA GLU A 6 -19.52 8.70 2.55
C GLU A 6 -19.27 7.78 1.36
N PHE A 7 -18.70 8.31 0.26
CA PHE A 7 -18.31 7.51 -0.89
C PHE A 7 -17.27 6.45 -0.51
N LEU A 8 -16.24 6.81 0.25
CA LEU A 8 -15.19 5.88 0.69
C LEU A 8 -15.74 4.81 1.65
N ALA A 9 -16.67 5.17 2.53
CA ALA A 9 -17.36 4.22 3.40
C ALA A 9 -18.19 3.21 2.59
N ARG A 10 -18.90 3.67 1.55
CA ARG A 10 -19.59 2.80 0.60
C ARG A 10 -18.62 1.91 -0.15
N ALA A 11 -17.53 2.47 -0.68
CA ALA A 11 -16.49 1.70 -1.37
C ALA A 11 -15.88 0.62 -0.46
N GLY A 12 -15.62 0.90 0.81
CA GLY A 12 -15.14 -0.13 1.75
C GLY A 12 -16.09 -1.32 1.88
N SER A 13 -17.40 -1.08 1.82
CA SER A 13 -18.45 -2.08 2.04
C SER A 13 -18.90 -2.78 0.75
N ASP A 14 -18.77 -2.12 -0.41
CA ASP A 14 -19.23 -2.59 -1.71
C ASP A 14 -18.10 -3.25 -2.51
N ALA A 15 -18.13 -4.58 -2.61
CA ALA A 15 -17.14 -5.35 -3.34
C ALA A 15 -17.09 -5.01 -4.84
N ALA A 16 -18.23 -4.69 -5.46
CA ALA A 16 -18.27 -4.34 -6.87
C ALA A 16 -17.56 -3.00 -7.10
N LEU A 17 -17.75 -2.04 -6.20
CA LEU A 17 -17.09 -0.74 -6.28
C LEU A 17 -15.59 -0.82 -5.99
N ARG A 18 -15.13 -1.73 -5.11
CA ARG A 18 -13.69 -1.95 -4.82
C ARG A 18 -12.91 -2.48 -6.00
N HIS A 19 -13.54 -3.32 -6.83
CA HIS A 19 -12.90 -3.97 -7.96
C HIS A 19 -13.34 -3.38 -9.31
N ALA A 20 -14.09 -2.27 -9.27
CA ALA A 20 -14.51 -1.56 -10.46
C ALA A 20 -13.33 -0.94 -11.20
N SER A 21 -13.49 -0.74 -12.52
CA SER A 21 -12.54 0.02 -13.30
C SER A 21 -12.54 1.50 -12.90
N ALA A 22 -11.45 2.21 -13.18
CA ALA A 22 -11.31 3.64 -12.88
C ALA A 22 -12.46 4.48 -13.45
N ASP A 23 -12.94 4.16 -14.66
CA ASP A 23 -14.07 4.85 -15.28
C ASP A 23 -15.37 4.67 -14.51
N VAL A 24 -15.65 3.45 -14.03
CA VAL A 24 -16.84 3.17 -13.22
C VAL A 24 -16.76 3.88 -11.87
N VAL A 25 -15.58 3.89 -11.24
CA VAL A 25 -15.35 4.64 -9.99
C VAL A 25 -15.56 6.13 -10.22
N ARG A 26 -15.08 6.69 -11.34
CA ARG A 26 -15.26 8.10 -11.69
C ARG A 26 -16.73 8.48 -11.89
N ILE A 27 -17.50 7.64 -12.58
CA ILE A 27 -18.95 7.85 -12.72
C ILE A 27 -19.61 7.81 -11.34
N ALA A 28 -19.28 6.81 -10.52
CA ALA A 28 -19.85 6.66 -9.18
C ALA A 28 -19.50 7.83 -8.23
N LEU A 29 -18.36 8.48 -8.42
CA LEU A 29 -17.95 9.69 -7.69
C LEU A 29 -18.79 10.91 -8.11
N LEU A 30 -19.02 11.08 -9.41
CA LEU A 30 -19.89 12.14 -9.94
C LEU A 30 -21.33 11.95 -9.46
N ASP A 31 -21.84 10.72 -9.48
CA ASP A 31 -23.17 10.39 -8.96
C ASP A 31 -23.31 10.67 -7.46
N ALA A 32 -22.21 10.54 -6.70
CA ALA A 32 -22.14 10.92 -5.30
C ALA A 32 -21.96 12.43 -5.08
N GLY A 33 -21.87 13.24 -6.15
CA GLY A 33 -21.67 14.68 -6.11
C GLY A 33 -20.27 15.09 -5.64
N VAL A 34 -19.27 14.27 -5.92
CA VAL A 34 -17.84 14.58 -5.76
C VAL A 34 -17.33 15.12 -7.10
N ASP A 35 -17.52 16.42 -7.32
CA ASP A 35 -17.25 17.10 -8.61
C ASP A 35 -15.82 17.66 -8.73
N ASP A 36 -14.94 17.34 -7.78
CA ASP A 36 -13.54 17.75 -7.80
C ASP A 36 -12.74 16.81 -8.72
N VAL A 37 -12.21 17.38 -9.82
CA VAL A 37 -11.54 16.65 -10.89
C VAL A 37 -10.25 15.99 -10.39
N GLU A 38 -9.43 16.71 -9.63
CA GLU A 38 -8.14 16.21 -9.15
C GLU A 38 -8.36 15.12 -8.09
N LEU A 39 -9.33 15.34 -7.20
CA LEU A 39 -9.72 14.35 -6.20
C LEU A 39 -10.32 13.09 -6.84
N GLY A 40 -11.18 13.27 -7.85
CA GLY A 40 -11.78 12.17 -8.57
C GLY A 40 -10.75 11.34 -9.32
N ARG A 41 -9.76 12.00 -9.93
CA ARG A 41 -8.63 11.33 -10.58
C ARG A 41 -7.77 10.56 -9.58
N ALA A 42 -7.45 11.14 -8.44
CA ALA A 42 -6.68 10.46 -7.39
C ALA A 42 -7.42 9.20 -6.87
N LEU A 43 -8.72 9.31 -6.63
CA LEU A 43 -9.54 8.21 -6.13
C LEU A 43 -9.74 7.10 -7.18
N SER A 44 -10.09 7.45 -8.42
CA SER A 44 -10.28 6.47 -9.50
C SER A 44 -8.99 5.78 -9.95
N GLY A 45 -7.85 6.47 -9.85
CA GLY A 45 -6.52 5.91 -10.13
C GLY A 45 -5.89 5.13 -8.98
N SER A 46 -6.55 5.05 -7.81
CA SER A 46 -5.96 4.51 -6.57
C SER A 46 -4.61 5.17 -6.21
N ASP A 47 -4.45 6.45 -6.56
CA ASP A 47 -3.24 7.22 -6.30
C ASP A 47 -3.27 7.79 -4.88
N GLY A 48 -2.74 7.00 -3.94
CA GLY A 48 -2.69 7.36 -2.54
C GLY A 48 -1.83 8.60 -2.26
N ASP A 49 -0.77 8.82 -3.03
CA ASP A 49 0.12 9.97 -2.84
C ASP A 49 -0.54 11.28 -3.29
N ALA A 50 -1.17 11.27 -4.47
CA ALA A 50 -1.95 12.41 -4.94
C ALA A 50 -3.10 12.72 -3.98
N LEU A 51 -3.81 11.70 -3.49
CA LEU A 51 -4.88 11.88 -2.52
C LEU A 51 -4.36 12.51 -1.22
N ARG A 52 -3.21 12.04 -0.70
CA ARG A 52 -2.59 12.63 0.51
C ARG A 52 -2.22 14.09 0.30
N ALA A 53 -1.58 14.42 -0.83
CA ALA A 53 -1.21 15.78 -1.18
C ALA A 53 -2.44 16.72 -1.23
N LEU A 54 -3.53 16.27 -1.87
CA LEU A 54 -4.80 17.01 -1.93
C LEU A 54 -5.43 17.24 -0.55
N LEU A 55 -5.25 16.30 0.39
CA LEU A 55 -5.72 16.41 1.76
C LEU A 55 -4.78 17.23 2.66
N GLY A 56 -3.70 17.80 2.12
CA GLY A 56 -2.67 18.49 2.91
C GLY A 56 -1.96 17.57 3.91
N ARG A 57 -1.98 16.26 3.66
CA ARG A 57 -1.30 15.26 4.49
C ARG A 57 0.09 14.99 3.91
N GLY A 58 1.10 15.00 4.77
CA GLY A 58 2.46 14.61 4.41
C GLY A 58 2.64 13.09 4.31
N GLY A 59 3.89 12.67 4.08
CA GLY A 59 4.25 11.25 4.14
C GLY A 59 3.99 10.67 5.53
N TYR A 60 3.41 9.48 5.58
CA TYR A 60 3.25 8.72 6.80
C TYR A 60 4.42 7.75 6.92
N CYS A 61 5.14 7.80 8.05
CA CYS A 61 6.04 6.73 8.44
C CYS A 61 5.29 5.82 9.42
N CYS A 62 5.16 4.54 9.08
CA CYS A 62 4.64 3.53 9.98
C CYS A 62 5.82 2.66 10.41
N SER A 63 6.25 2.78 11.65
CA SER A 63 7.13 1.78 12.27
C SER A 63 6.27 0.79 13.05
N GLN A 64 6.52 -0.50 12.86
CA GLN A 64 6.10 -1.47 13.84
C GLN A 64 7.07 -1.34 15.02
N MET A 65 6.53 -1.01 16.19
CA MET A 65 7.31 -1.16 17.42
C MET A 65 7.47 -2.65 17.66
N PRO A 66 8.67 -3.12 18.05
CA PRO A 66 8.82 -4.50 18.44
C PRO A 66 7.87 -4.81 19.61
N ASP A 67 7.30 -6.03 19.59
CA ASP A 67 6.34 -6.49 20.61
C ASP A 67 6.97 -6.54 22.03
N ASP A 68 8.31 -6.49 22.12
CA ASP A 68 9.10 -6.41 23.34
C ASP A 68 10.17 -5.30 23.21
N PRO A 69 10.38 -4.45 24.24
CA PRO A 69 11.42 -3.41 24.27
C PRO A 69 12.86 -3.85 23.96
N GLN A 70 13.16 -5.16 23.96
CA GLN A 70 14.52 -5.69 23.80
C GLN A 70 14.89 -6.19 22.39
N ARG A 71 14.02 -6.08 21.38
CA ARG A 71 14.35 -6.58 20.03
C ARG A 71 15.24 -5.61 19.22
N GLU A 72 16.46 -5.38 19.70
CA GLU A 72 17.61 -5.10 18.82
C GLU A 72 18.24 -6.47 18.53
N GLU A 73 17.95 -7.06 17.36
CA GLU A 73 18.69 -8.24 16.93
C GLU A 73 20.11 -7.80 16.58
N ASP A 74 21.05 -8.24 17.41
CA ASP A 74 22.49 -8.16 17.25
C ASP A 74 22.84 -8.55 15.81
N TYR A 75 23.38 -7.62 15.01
CA TYR A 75 23.94 -7.95 13.71
C TYR A 75 25.16 -8.85 13.96
N PRO A 76 25.15 -10.15 13.63
CA PRO A 76 26.39 -10.90 13.66
C PRO A 76 27.21 -10.42 12.46
N GLY A 77 28.30 -9.71 12.77
CA GLY A 77 29.37 -9.47 11.83
C GLY A 77 29.91 -10.81 11.32
N ASP A 78 29.76 -11.00 10.01
CA ASP A 78 30.71 -11.60 9.06
C ASP A 78 31.81 -12.49 9.66
N GLU A 79 31.64 -13.82 9.69
CA GLU A 79 32.74 -14.80 9.52
C GLU A 79 32.20 -16.11 8.87
N ASP A 80 32.86 -16.49 7.79
CA ASP A 80 32.77 -17.66 6.92
C ASP A 80 33.09 -18.99 7.66
N ASP A 81 32.22 -20.01 7.62
CA ASP A 81 32.62 -21.43 7.72
C ASP A 81 31.56 -22.40 7.15
N GLU A 82 32.05 -23.45 6.53
CA GLU A 82 31.47 -24.35 5.55
C GLU A 82 30.55 -25.46 6.14
N ASN A 83 29.59 -25.89 5.30
CA ASN A 83 28.94 -27.22 5.23
C ASN A 83 27.89 -27.64 6.28
N GLY A 84 26.66 -27.88 5.81
CA GLY A 84 25.71 -28.78 6.48
C GLY A 84 24.24 -28.70 6.03
N ASP A 85 23.92 -29.39 4.93
CA ASP A 85 22.63 -30.09 4.63
C ASP A 85 21.40 -29.80 5.53
N GLY A 86 20.37 -29.19 4.93
CA GLY A 86 18.98 -29.26 5.40
C GLY A 86 18.03 -28.26 4.74
N GLU A 87 17.34 -28.65 3.66
CA GLU A 87 16.08 -28.00 3.22
C GLU A 87 14.88 -28.85 3.68
N PRO A 88 13.61 -28.36 3.68
CA PRO A 88 13.08 -27.06 3.23
C PRO A 88 12.25 -26.37 4.35
N ASP A 89 11.83 -25.11 4.27
CA ASP A 89 10.47 -24.81 3.85
C ASP A 89 10.25 -23.29 3.70
N GLY A 90 9.87 -22.89 2.48
CA GLY A 90 8.83 -21.90 2.24
C GLY A 90 9.01 -20.50 2.87
N ASN A 91 10.00 -19.73 2.43
CA ASN A 91 9.89 -18.29 2.50
C ASN A 91 9.80 -17.72 1.08
N ILE A 92 8.59 -17.35 0.67
CA ILE A 92 8.32 -16.57 -0.54
C ILE A 92 9.04 -15.23 -0.41
N SER A 93 10.27 -15.17 -0.93
CA SER A 93 11.07 -13.96 -0.99
C SER A 93 10.37 -12.92 -1.86
N ARG A 94 9.95 -11.81 -1.24
CA ARG A 94 9.41 -10.62 -1.93
C ARG A 94 10.52 -9.69 -2.43
N MET A 95 11.67 -10.22 -2.83
CA MET A 95 12.65 -9.42 -3.55
C MET A 95 12.43 -9.56 -5.07
N PRO A 96 12.35 -8.44 -5.81
CA PRO A 96 12.44 -8.52 -7.27
C PRO A 96 13.82 -9.05 -7.65
N PRO A 97 13.93 -9.89 -8.70
CA PRO A 97 15.23 -10.35 -9.17
C PRO A 97 16.03 -9.15 -9.71
N GLU A 98 17.24 -8.97 -9.20
CA GLU A 98 18.21 -8.01 -9.73
C GLU A 98 18.63 -8.48 -11.13
N ASP A 99 18.48 -7.61 -12.13
CA ASP A 99 18.80 -7.87 -13.53
C ASP A 99 20.32 -7.98 -13.73
N PRO A 100 20.87 -9.16 -14.09
CA PRO A 100 22.29 -9.31 -14.34
C PRO A 100 22.56 -9.14 -15.83
N SER A 101 22.44 -7.91 -16.33
CA SER A 101 22.92 -7.56 -17.67
C SER A 101 23.60 -6.18 -17.63
N ARG A 102 24.91 -6.22 -17.35
CA ARG A 102 25.86 -5.17 -17.70
C ARG A 102 26.62 -5.57 -18.96
#